data_AF-A0A948A5N0-F1
#
_entry.id   AF-A0A948A5N0-F1
#
_cell.length_a   1.000
_cell.length_b   1.000
_cell.length_c   1.000
_cell.angle_alpha   90.00
_cell.angle_beta   90.00
_cell.angle_gamma   90.00
#
_symmetry.space_group_name_H-M   'P 1'
#
loop_
_entity.id
_entity.type
_entity.pdbx_description
1 polymer ?
#
loop_
_entity_poly.entity_id
_entity_poly.type
_entity_poly.pdbx_seq_one_letter_code
_entity_poly.pdbx_strand_id
1 'polypeptide(L)' 'MRLSAAMIDNIRLRVSPEEKRSLRAAASRRGLTLSEYVREAATAAARGLAA' A
#
# COMPACT_ATOMS: atom_id res chain seq x y z
N MET A 1 27.29 -8.62 -2.92
CA MET A 1 26.54 -7.44 -3.41
C MET A 1 25.53 -7.07 -2.34
N ARG A 2 25.78 -6.01 -1.55
CA ARG A 2 24.85 -5.55 -0.51
C ARG A 2 23.63 -4.97 -1.23
N LEU A 3 22.44 -5.53 -1.01
CA LEU A 3 21.19 -4.90 -1.45
C LEU A 3 21.07 -3.57 -0.71
N SER A 4 21.48 -2.47 -1.36
CA SER A 4 21.17 -1.15 -0.87
C SER A 4 19.65 -1.02 -0.83
N ALA A 5 19.10 -0.62 0.30
CA ALA A 5 17.67 -0.35 0.53
C ALA A 5 17.04 0.69 -0.44
N ALA A 6 17.80 1.17 -1.42
CA ALA A 6 17.44 2.15 -2.43
C ALA A 6 16.63 1.58 -3.62
N MET A 7 16.35 0.27 -3.66
CA MET A 7 15.57 -0.36 -4.73
C MET A 7 14.24 -0.91 -4.21
N ILE A 8 13.55 -0.15 -3.35
CA ILE A 8 12.12 -0.37 -3.12
C ILE A 8 11.42 0.15 -4.38
N ASP A 9 11.08 -0.75 -5.30
CA ASP A 9 10.28 -0.39 -6.47
C ASP A 9 8.95 0.20 -5.98
N ASN A 10 8.64 1.41 -6.44
CA ASN A 10 7.43 2.11 -6.01
C ASN A 10 6.26 1.62 -6.87
N ILE A 11 5.37 0.83 -6.29
CA ILE A 11 4.13 0.42 -6.94
C ILE A 11 3.25 1.67 -7.13
N ARG A 12 3.02 2.04 -8.40
CA ARG A 12 2.12 3.14 -8.78
C ARG A 12 0.75 2.60 -9.14
N LEU A 13 -0.28 3.09 -8.45
CA LEU A 13 -1.68 2.72 -8.68
C LEU A 13 -2.42 3.88 -9.36
N ARG A 14 -3.13 3.59 -10.44
CA ARG A 14 -4.09 4.52 -11.04
C ARG A 14 -5.43 4.31 -10.37
N VAL A 15 -5.91 5.35 -9.72
CA VAL A 15 -7.16 5.35 -8.95
C VAL A 15 -7.90 6.65 -9.23
N SER A 16 -9.21 6.65 -9.05
CA SER A 16 -10.00 7.88 -9.12
C SER A 16 -9.64 8.82 -7.95
N PRO A 17 -9.89 10.14 -8.08
CA PRO A 17 -9.65 11.08 -6.98
C PRO A 17 -10.44 10.74 -5.71
N GLU A 18 -11.67 10.23 -5.88
CA GLU A 18 -12.53 9.79 -4.78
C GLU A 18 -11.96 8.57 -4.06
N GLU A 19 -11.51 7.56 -4.82
CA GLU A 19 -10.87 6.39 -4.25
C GLU A 19 -9.59 6.75 -3.50
N LYS A 20 -8.76 7.65 -4.06
CA LYS A 20 -7.57 8.17 -3.36
C LYS A 20 -7.92 8.84 -2.04
N ARG A 21 -9.02 9.61 -1.97
CA ARG A 21 -9.48 10.25 -0.73
C ARG A 21 -9.89 9.21 0.30
N SER A 22 -10.66 8.21 -0.11
CA SER A 22 -11.11 7.12 0.77
C SER A 22 -9.93 6.32 1.32
N LEU A 23 -8.96 5.95 0.47
CA LEU A 23 -7.74 5.24 0.88
C LEU A 23 -6.91 6.07 1.86
N ARG A 24 -6.77 7.38 1.63
CA ARG A 24 -6.05 8.29 2.53
C ARG A 24 -6.73 8.42 3.88
N ALA A 25 -8.06 8.50 3.90
CA ALA A 25 -8.83 8.54 5.15
C ALA A 25 -8.66 7.24 5.94
N ALA A 26 -8.69 6.09 5.27
CA ALA A 26 -8.46 4.79 5.89
C ALA A 26 -7.04 4.65 6.48
N ALA A 27 -6.02 5.09 5.73
CA ALA A 27 -4.63 5.13 6.19
C ALA A 27 -4.48 6.03 7.43
N SER A 28 -5.07 7.23 7.40
CA SER A 28 -5.02 8.20 8.50
C SER A 28 -5.62 7.65 9.80
N ARG A 29 -6.78 6.98 9.72
CA ARG A 29 -7.42 6.33 10.89
C ARG A 29 -6.54 5.26 11.55
N ARG A 30 -5.58 4.70 10.82
CA ARG A 30 -4.63 3.69 11.30
C ARG A 30 -3.25 4.24 11.63
N GLY A 31 -3.04 5.55 11.48
CA GLY A 31 -1.73 6.19 11.69
C GLY A 31 -0.67 5.78 10.66
N LEU A 32 -1.09 5.33 9.47
CA LEU A 32 -0.22 4.84 8.41
C LEU A 32 -0.09 5.86 7.28
N THR A 33 1.04 5.82 6.56
CA THR A 33 1.10 6.45 5.24
C THR A 33 0.24 5.67 4.24
N LEU A 34 -0.13 6.33 3.13
CA LEU A 34 -0.90 5.68 2.07
C LEU A 34 -0.18 4.46 1.48
N SER A 35 1.15 4.54 1.31
CA SER A 35 1.96 3.43 0.80
C SER A 35 1.99 2.24 1.74
N GLU A 36 2.13 2.48 3.05
CA GLU A 36 2.08 1.42 4.06
C GLU A 36 0.71 0.76 4.11
N TYR A 37 -0.35 1.57 4.13
CA TYR A 37 -1.72 1.07 4.13
C TYR A 37 -2.00 0.17 2.91
N VAL A 38 -1.61 0.63 1.72
CA VAL A 38 -1.78 -0.15 0.48
C VAL A 38 -0.94 -1.43 0.51
N ARG A 39 0.30 -1.37 1.00
CA ARG A 39 1.16 -2.55 1.14
C ARG A 39 0.55 -3.59 2.06
N GLU A 40 0.06 -3.17 3.23
CA GLU A 40 -0.60 -4.07 4.18
C GLU A 40 -1.87 -4.68 3.60
N ALA A 41 -2.73 -3.86 2.98
CA ALA A 41 -3.96 -4.33 2.36
C ALA A 41 -3.68 -5.35 1.24
N ALA A 42 -2.72 -5.06 0.36
CA ALA A 42 -2.32 -5.96 -0.73
C ALA A 42 -1.73 -7.28 -0.18
N THR A 43 -0.89 -7.20 0.86
CA THR A 43 -0.28 -8.39 1.49
C THR A 43 -1.33 -9.27 2.16
N ALA A 44 -2.28 -8.65 2.88
CA ALA A 44 -3.38 -9.36 3.53
C ALA A 44 -4.29 -10.04 2.50
N ALA A 45 -4.66 -9.33 1.43
CA ALA A 45 -5.46 -9.89 0.35
C ALA A 45 -4.75 -11.08 -0.33
N ALA A 46 -3.46 -10.95 -0.63
CA ALA A 46 -2.68 -12.04 -1.23
C ALA A 46 -2.64 -13.31 -0.35
N ARG A 47 -2.51 -13.14 0.98
CA ARG A 47 -2.56 -14.26 1.93
C ARG A 47 -3.94 -14.92 1.98
N GLY A 48 -5.01 -14.13 1.93
CA GLY A 48 -6.38 -14.66 1.94
C GLY A 48 -6.76 -15.38 0.65
N LEU A 49 -6.18 -14.99 -0.48
CA LEU A 49 -6.40 -15.63 -1.79
C LEU A 49 -5.57 -16.91 -2.00
N ALA A 50 -4.52 -17.11 -1.21
CA ALA A 50 -3.65 -18.29 -1.28
C ALA A 50 -4.11 -19.45 -0.37
N ALA A 51 -5.25 -19.29 0.31
CA ALA A 51 -5.85 -20.26 1.23
C ALA A 51 -6.96 -21.09 0.57
#